data_AF-A0A212CDS1-F1
#
_entry.id   AF-A0A212CDS1-F1
#
_cell.length_a   1.000
_cell.length_b   1.000
_cell.length_c   1.000
_cell.angle_alpha   90.00
_cell.angle_beta   90.00
_cell.angle_gamma   90.00
#
_symmetry.space_group_name_H-M   'P 1'
#
loop_
_entity.id
_entity.type
_entity.pdbx_description
1 polymer ?
#
loop_
_entity_poly.entity_id
_entity_poly.type
_entity_poly.pdbx_seq_one_letter_code
_entity_poly.pdbx_strand_id
1 'polypeptide(L)'
;MTGLDTPVLMVIKDSDGQVFGALASEPFKVFKWTGDNMFFIKGDMDSLAFGGGGGEFALWLDGDLYHGRSHSCKTFGNHTLSKKEDFFIQDIEIWAFE
;
A
#
# COMPACT_ATOMS: atom_id res chain seq x y z
N MET A 1 16.64 -3.20 -9.27
CA MET A 1 16.10 -1.97 -9.87
C MET A 1 15.60 -1.11 -8.74
N THR A 2 16.40 -0.13 -8.31
CA THR A 2 16.01 0.85 -7.28
C THR A 2 14.90 1.71 -7.88
N GLY A 3 13.70 1.65 -7.32
CA GLY A 3 12.60 2.54 -7.70
C GLY A 3 13.03 3.99 -7.54
N LEU A 4 12.57 4.88 -8.42
CA LEU A 4 12.82 6.32 -8.30
C LEU A 4 12.39 6.78 -6.90
N ASP A 5 13.32 7.28 -6.09
CA ASP A 5 13.04 7.85 -4.77
C ASP A 5 12.56 9.32 -4.88
N THR A 6 11.93 9.69 -6.00
CA THR A 6 11.60 11.08 -6.34
C THR A 6 10.09 11.28 -6.42
N PRO A 7 9.56 12.46 -6.02
CA PRO A 7 8.15 12.82 -6.16
C PRO A 7 7.62 12.57 -7.57
N VAL A 8 6.34 12.21 -7.69
CA VAL A 8 5.68 11.97 -8.98
C VAL A 8 4.74 13.12 -9.28
N LEU A 9 4.97 13.83 -10.38
CA LEU A 9 4.06 14.85 -10.90
C LEU A 9 3.18 14.22 -11.98
N MET A 10 1.88 14.09 -11.71
CA MET A 10 0.89 13.76 -12.71
C MET A 10 0.53 15.03 -13.48
N VAL A 11 0.66 15.01 -14.80
CA VAL A 11 0.26 16.11 -15.70
C VAL A 11 -0.80 15.58 -16.66
N ILE A 12 -1.95 16.24 -16.66
CA ILE A 12 -3.08 15.97 -17.55
C ILE A 12 -3.23 17.16 -18.48
N LYS A 13 -3.35 16.89 -19.78
CA LYS A 13 -3.74 17.88 -20.78
C LYS A 13 -5.05 17.41 -21.42
N ASP A 14 -6.08 18.24 -21.36
CA ASP A 14 -7.37 17.91 -21.97
C ASP A 14 -7.43 18.29 -23.47
N SER A 15 -8.57 18.01 -24.10
CA SER A 15 -8.83 18.31 -25.51
C SER A 15 -8.91 19.81 -25.82
N ASP A 16 -9.22 20.63 -24.82
CA ASP A 16 -9.29 22.09 -24.94
C ASP A 16 -7.92 22.76 -24.71
N GLY A 17 -6.91 21.94 -24.40
CA GLY A 17 -5.53 22.37 -24.19
C GLY A 17 -5.25 22.88 -22.78
N GLN A 18 -6.18 22.74 -21.83
CA GLN A 18 -5.92 23.06 -20.42
C GLN A 18 -4.98 22.02 -19.81
N VAL A 19 -4.12 22.46 -18.88
CA VAL A 19 -3.13 21.62 -18.20
C VAL A 19 -3.36 21.69 -16.70
N PHE A 20 -3.55 20.54 -16.08
CA PHE A 20 -3.77 20.39 -14.64
C PHE A 20 -3.20 19.05 -14.15
N GLY A 21 -3.25 18.77 -12.84
CA GLY A 21 -2.67 17.53 -12.31
C GLY A 21 -2.51 17.52 -10.80
N ALA A 22 -1.66 16.61 -10.33
CA ALA A 22 -1.39 16.40 -8.91
C ALA A 22 0.09 16.06 -8.67
N LEU A 23 0.61 16.46 -7.51
CA LEU A 23 1.93 16.06 -7.03
C LEU A 23 1.78 15.02 -5.93
N ALA A 24 2.33 13.83 -6.14
CA ALA A 24 2.57 12.86 -5.08
C ALA A 24 3.96 13.12 -4.49
N SER A 25 4.02 13.55 -3.22
CA SER A 25 5.26 13.89 -2.53
C SER A 25 6.19 12.70 -2.35
N GLU A 26 5.63 11.50 -2.29
CA GLU A 26 6.37 10.24 -2.17
C GLU A 26 6.26 9.42 -3.46
N PRO A 27 7.33 8.70 -3.85
CA PRO A 27 7.32 7.85 -5.02
C PRO A 27 6.35 6.68 -4.86
N PHE A 28 5.59 6.39 -5.91
CA PHE A 28 4.75 5.21 -5.95
C PHE A 28 5.61 3.95 -6.13
N LYS A 29 5.67 3.12 -5.09
CA LYS A 29 6.43 1.85 -5.09
C LYS A 29 5.48 0.66 -5.16
N VAL A 30 5.75 -0.27 -6.08
CA VAL A 30 5.00 -1.52 -6.23
C VAL A 30 5.85 -2.69 -5.76
N PHE A 31 5.41 -3.39 -4.71
CA PHE A 31 6.06 -4.59 -4.18
C PHE A 31 5.34 -5.83 -4.71
N LYS A 32 6.00 -6.55 -5.63
CA LYS A 32 5.46 -7.78 -6.22
C LYS A 32 5.80 -8.99 -5.35
N TRP A 33 5.09 -10.09 -5.55
CA TRP A 33 5.39 -11.36 -4.90
C TRP A 33 6.85 -11.78 -5.14
N THR A 34 7.54 -12.17 -4.07
CA THR A 34 8.95 -12.55 -4.09
C THR A 34 9.20 -13.99 -4.54
N GLY A 35 8.17 -14.85 -4.49
CA GLY A 35 8.33 -16.30 -4.65
C GLY A 35 8.59 -17.07 -3.36
N ASP A 36 8.76 -16.39 -2.22
CA ASP A 36 9.19 -17.02 -0.95
C ASP A 36 8.11 -17.93 -0.32
N ASN A 37 6.86 -17.46 -0.29
CA ASN A 37 5.73 -18.18 0.30
C ASN A 37 4.39 -17.72 -0.29
N MET A 38 3.28 -18.34 0.13
CA MET A 38 1.92 -18.07 -0.38
C MET A 38 0.99 -17.39 0.64
N PHE A 39 1.53 -16.71 1.66
CA PHE A 39 0.75 -16.08 2.72
C PHE A 39 0.22 -14.69 2.30
N PHE A 40 -0.60 -14.66 1.24
CA PHE A 40 -0.99 -13.41 0.59
C PHE A 40 -2.01 -12.60 1.38
N ILE A 41 -3.11 -13.22 1.83
CA ILE A 41 -4.24 -12.54 2.48
C ILE A 41 -4.73 -13.42 3.63
N LYS A 42 -5.02 -12.80 4.78
CA LYS A 42 -5.73 -13.40 5.90
C LYS A 42 -6.86 -12.46 6.29
N GLY A 43 -8.05 -13.00 6.58
CA GLY A 43 -9.15 -12.24 7.14
C GLY A 43 -9.91 -13.07 8.17
N ASP A 44 -10.30 -12.42 9.26
CA ASP A 44 -11.23 -12.91 10.28
C ASP A 44 -12.12 -11.75 10.76
N MET A 45 -12.97 -11.98 11.76
CA MET A 45 -13.87 -10.94 12.27
C MET A 45 -13.12 -9.78 12.95
N ASP A 46 -11.88 -10.02 13.39
CA ASP A 46 -11.10 -9.06 14.17
C ASP A 46 -10.09 -8.32 13.29
N SER A 47 -9.82 -8.78 12.06
CA SER A 47 -8.80 -8.18 11.21
C SER A 47 -8.83 -8.58 9.74
N LEU A 48 -8.26 -7.70 8.91
CA LEU A 48 -7.86 -7.98 7.53
C LEU A 48 -6.36 -7.72 7.37
N ALA A 49 -5.64 -8.67 6.79
CA ALA A 49 -4.19 -8.60 6.66
C ALA A 49 -3.69 -9.07 5.30
N PHE A 50 -2.60 -8.46 4.84
CA PHE A 50 -1.92 -8.74 3.58
C PHE A 50 -0.44 -9.01 3.83
N GLY A 51 0.09 -10.06 3.19
CA GLY A 51 1.51 -10.39 3.16
C GLY A 51 2.07 -10.84 4.50
N GLY A 52 2.11 -12.15 4.73
CA GLY A 52 2.72 -12.76 5.91
C GLY A 52 4.18 -13.17 5.70
N GLY A 53 4.67 -14.01 6.63
CA GLY A 53 6.02 -14.57 6.60
C GLY A 53 7.07 -13.60 7.17
N GLY A 54 7.56 -13.89 8.37
CA GLY A 54 8.53 -13.05 9.09
C GLY A 54 8.08 -12.55 10.46
N GLY A 55 6.88 -12.93 10.94
CA GLY A 55 6.34 -12.57 12.26
C GLY A 55 5.19 -11.58 12.18
N GLU A 56 5.34 -10.54 11.37
CA GLU A 56 4.35 -9.46 11.16
C GLU A 56 3.77 -9.50 9.73
N PHE A 57 2.77 -8.65 9.47
CA PHE A 57 2.12 -8.49 8.16
C PHE A 57 2.61 -7.24 7.41
N ALA A 58 2.59 -7.27 6.08
CA ALA A 58 2.88 -6.10 5.25
C ALA A 58 1.90 -4.96 5.54
N LEU A 59 0.62 -5.33 5.67
CA LEU A 59 -0.48 -4.46 6.03
C LEU A 59 -1.46 -5.26 6.87
N TRP A 60 -1.85 -4.70 8.01
CA TRP A 60 -2.88 -5.24 8.89
C TRP A 60 -3.82 -4.12 9.27
N LEU A 61 -5.11 -4.39 9.27
CA LEU A 61 -6.18 -3.49 9.69
C LEU A 61 -7.02 -4.23 10.74
N ASP A 62 -7.44 -3.53 11.79
CA ASP A 62 -8.36 -4.08 12.79
C ASP A 62 -9.80 -4.17 12.27
N GLY A 63 -10.64 -4.90 13.00
CA GLY A 63 -12.05 -5.15 12.63
C GLY A 63 -12.92 -3.89 12.64
N ASP A 64 -12.52 -2.86 13.38
CA ASP A 64 -13.17 -1.54 13.39
C ASP A 64 -12.68 -0.63 12.25
N LEU A 65 -11.70 -1.09 11.46
CA LEU A 65 -11.07 -0.36 10.35
C LEU A 65 -10.56 1.03 10.77
N TYR A 66 -10.04 1.13 11.99
CA TYR A 66 -9.53 2.36 12.57
C TYR A 66 -8.04 2.29 12.87
N HIS A 67 -7.56 1.16 13.41
CA HIS A 67 -6.14 0.93 13.65
C HIS A 67 -5.53 0.12 12.52
N GLY A 68 -4.39 0.59 12.03
CA GLY A 68 -3.58 -0.12 11.05
C GLY A 68 -2.15 -0.32 11.53
N ARG A 69 -1.54 -1.40 11.04
CA ARG A 69 -0.11 -1.68 11.21
C ARG A 69 0.51 -2.07 9.88
N SER A 70 1.75 -1.66 9.67
CA SER A 70 2.57 -2.09 8.54
C SER A 70 3.98 -2.45 8.98
N HIS A 71 4.49 -3.55 8.44
CA HIS A 71 5.86 -4.00 8.65
C HIS A 71 6.46 -4.54 7.34
N SER A 72 7.77 -4.82 7.36
CA SER A 72 8.37 -5.63 6.30
C SER A 72 7.88 -7.09 6.35
N CYS A 73 7.68 -7.70 5.18
CA CYS A 73 7.31 -9.11 5.07
C CYS A 73 8.11 -9.83 3.98
N LYS A 74 8.20 -11.16 4.08
CA LYS A 74 8.85 -11.99 3.06
C LYS A 74 8.02 -12.16 1.80
N THR A 75 6.69 -12.15 1.92
CA THR A 75 5.77 -12.37 0.77
C THR A 75 6.00 -11.34 -0.34
N PHE A 76 6.16 -10.06 0.01
CA PHE A 76 6.31 -8.96 -0.95
C PHE A 76 7.68 -8.29 -0.91
N GLY A 77 8.50 -8.57 0.11
CA GLY A 77 9.81 -7.92 0.26
C GLY A 77 9.70 -6.40 0.45
N ASN A 78 8.57 -5.92 1.00
CA ASN A 78 8.33 -4.50 1.27
C ASN A 78 9.03 -4.05 2.58
N HIS A 79 9.26 -2.75 2.70
CA HIS A 79 9.46 -2.10 3.99
C HIS A 79 8.11 -1.66 4.58
N THR A 80 8.11 -1.12 5.81
CA THR A 80 6.91 -0.47 6.39
C THR A 80 6.35 0.57 5.41
N LEU A 81 5.08 0.43 5.06
CA LEU A 81 4.43 1.16 3.97
C LEU A 81 4.05 2.59 4.39
N SER A 82 3.78 2.79 5.69
CA SER A 82 3.48 4.06 6.32
C SER A 82 4.73 4.70 6.93
N LYS A 83 4.62 5.97 7.36
CA LYS A 83 5.73 6.68 8.04
C LYS A 83 6.13 6.06 9.38
N LYS A 84 5.20 5.36 10.03
CA LYS A 84 5.38 4.63 11.29
C LYS A 84 4.72 3.27 11.16
N GLU A 85 5.13 2.30 11.98
CA GLU A 85 4.54 0.96 11.97
C GLU A 85 3.04 1.00 12.27
N ASP A 86 2.65 1.67 13.36
CA ASP A 86 1.24 1.88 13.72
C ASP A 86 0.70 3.21 13.15
N PHE A 87 -0.53 3.18 12.64
CA PHE A 87 -1.23 4.34 12.07
C PHE A 87 -2.74 4.27 12.30
N PHE A 88 -3.39 5.43 12.17
CA PHE A 88 -4.85 5.54 12.18
C PHE A 88 -5.37 5.73 10.76
N ILE A 89 -6.47 5.06 10.46
CA ILE A 89 -7.14 5.12 9.17
C ILE A 89 -8.10 6.31 9.18
N GLN A 90 -8.05 7.13 8.14
CA GLN A 90 -9.00 8.23 7.94
C GLN A 90 -10.16 7.81 7.05
N ASP A 91 -9.83 7.20 5.90
CA ASP A 91 -10.78 6.75 4.90
C ASP A 91 -10.28 5.43 4.26
N ILE A 92 -11.20 4.58 3.81
CA ILE A 92 -10.91 3.38 3.01
C ILE A 92 -11.81 3.41 1.78
N GLU A 93 -11.21 3.19 0.62
CA GLU A 93 -11.92 3.00 -0.63
C GLU A 93 -11.60 1.60 -1.20
N ILE A 94 -12.62 0.87 -1.62
CA ILE A 94 -12.48 -0.44 -2.27
C ILE A 94 -13.12 -0.34 -3.65
N TRP A 95 -12.32 -0.55 -4.69
CA TRP A 95 -12.72 -0.40 -6.08
C TRP A 95 -12.78 -1.78 -6.77
N ALA A 96 -13.86 -2.03 -7.49
CA ALA A 96 -14.00 -3.21 -8.36
C ALA A 96 -14.01 -2.76 -9.84
N PHE A 97 -13.39 -3.55 -10.70
CA PHE A 97 -13.34 -3.33 -12.14
C PHE A 97 -14.06 -4.50 -12.82
N GLU A 98 -15.01 -4.20 -13.71
CA GLU A 98 -15.71 -5.17 -14.55
C GLU A 98 -15.00 -5.37 -15.90
#